data_AF-A0A2U1VLZ1-F1
#
_entry.id   AF-A0A2U1VLZ1-F1
#
_cell.length_a   1.000
_cell.length_b   1.000
_cell.length_c   1.000
_cell.angle_alpha   90.00
_cell.angle_beta   90.00
_cell.angle_gamma   90.00
#
_symmetry.space_group_name_H-M   'P 1'
#
loop_
_entity.id
_entity.type
_entity.pdbx_description
1 polymer ?
#
loop_
_entity_poly.entity_id
_entity_poly.type
_entity_poly.pdbx_seq_one_letter_code
_entity_poly.pdbx_strand_id
1 'polypeptide(L)' 'LKMLKRHLRTVYGMTPEEYRARWNLPDTYPMTAPAYAAKRSALAKARGLGRTSRKPHKEE' A
#
# COMPACT_ATOMS: atom_id res chain seq x y z
N LEU A 1 -8.42 6.84 9.81
CA LEU A 1 -7.61 6.73 8.56
C LEU A 1 -8.50 7.01 7.36
N LYS A 2 -8.39 8.21 6.79
CA LYS A 2 -9.13 8.61 5.58
C LYS A 2 -8.42 8.01 4.36
N MET A 3 -8.76 6.77 4.01
CA MET A 3 -8.21 6.07 2.84
C MET A 3 -9.34 5.74 1.88
N LEU A 4 -9.23 6.20 0.64
CA LEU A 4 -10.17 5.88 -0.43
C LEU A 4 -10.34 4.37 -0.58
N LYS A 5 -9.24 3.60 -0.63
CA LYS A 5 -9.27 2.12 -0.68
C LYS A 5 -10.12 1.47 0.43
N ARG A 6 -10.06 2.00 1.66
CA ARG A 6 -10.83 1.45 2.78
C ARG A 6 -12.30 1.82 2.66
N HIS A 7 -12.59 3.07 2.30
CA HIS A 7 -13.95 3.55 2.10
C HIS A 7 -14.65 2.80 0.96
N LEU A 8 -13.95 2.54 -0.14
CA LEU A 8 -14.44 1.72 -1.26
C LEU A 8 -14.86 0.32 -0.80
N ARG A 9 -14.01 -0.36 -0.03
CA ARG A 9 -14.33 -1.70 0.47
C ARG A 9 -15.46 -1.69 1.52
N THR A 10 -15.48 -0.72 2.43
CA THR A 10 -16.44 -0.74 3.55
C THR A 10 -17.81 -0.18 3.21
N VAL A 11 -17.88 0.83 2.33
CA VAL A 11 -19.14 1.52 1.99
C VAL A 11 -19.70 1.00 0.68
N TYR A 12 -18.84 0.76 -0.30
CA TYR A 12 -19.26 0.37 -1.65
C TYR A 12 -19.05 -1.12 -1.93
N GLY A 13 -18.44 -1.88 -1.02
CA GLY A 13 -18.11 -3.30 -1.24
C GLY A 13 -17.16 -3.54 -2.41
N MET A 14 -16.54 -2.47 -2.93
CA MET A 14 -15.88 -2.45 -4.24
C MET A 14 -14.37 -2.56 -4.10
N THR A 15 -13.73 -3.27 -5.03
CA THR A 15 -12.27 -3.32 -5.11
C THR A 15 -11.71 -2.05 -5.76
N PRO A 16 -10.44 -1.72 -5.51
CA PRO A 16 -9.79 -0.62 -6.21
C PRO A 16 -9.76 -0.81 -7.72
N GLU A 17 -9.73 -2.05 -8.24
CA GLU A 17 -9.78 -2.32 -9.68
C GLU A 17 -11.14 -1.97 -10.27
N GLU A 18 -12.23 -2.39 -9.62
CA GLU A 18 -13.60 -2.07 -10.05
C GLU A 18 -13.87 -0.56 -10.04
N TYR A 19 -13.31 0.16 -9.05
CA TYR A 19 -13.36 1.62 -9.02
C TYR A 19 -12.58 2.24 -10.18
N ARG A 20 -11.47 1.65 -10.63
CA ARG A 20 -10.78 2.15 -11.84
C ARG A 20 -11.61 1.90 -13.08
N ALA A 21 -12.19 0.71 -13.21
CA ALA A 21 -13.00 0.32 -14.34
C ALA A 21 -14.25 1.20 -14.49
N ARG A 22 -14.95 1.49 -13.38
CA ARG A 22 -16.18 2.29 -13.40
C ARG A 22 -15.95 3.75 -13.82
N TRP A 23 -14.78 4.31 -13.53
CA TRP A 23 -14.45 5.70 -13.90
C TRP A 23 -13.41 5.80 -15.04
N ASN A 24 -13.06 4.68 -15.66
CA ASN A 24 -12.06 4.59 -16.74
C ASN A 24 -10.70 5.20 -16.36
N LEU A 25 -10.22 4.95 -15.12
CA LEU A 25 -8.93 5.46 -14.65
C LEU A 25 -7.78 4.53 -15.10
N PRO A 26 -6.59 5.09 -15.36
CA PRO A 26 -5.39 4.31 -15.61
C PRO A 26 -5.05 3.41 -14.42
N ASP A 27 -4.48 2.23 -14.69
CA ASP A 27 -4.07 1.29 -13.65
C ASP A 27 -2.99 1.86 -12.71
N THR A 28 -2.16 2.76 -13.26
CA THR A 28 -1.12 3.52 -12.55
C THR A 28 -1.68 4.58 -11.58
N TYR A 29 -3.00 4.82 -11.56
CA TYR A 29 -3.57 5.87 -10.73
C TYR A 29 -3.46 5.55 -9.22
N PRO A 30 -2.85 6.46 -8.43
CA PRO A 30 -2.64 6.23 -7.01
C PRO A 30 -3.95 6.36 -6.22
N MET A 31 -4.49 5.22 -5.79
CA MET A 31 -5.69 5.14 -4.92
C MET A 31 -5.46 5.52 -3.46
N THR A 32 -4.25 5.96 -3.15
CA THR A 32 -3.87 6.52 -1.85
C THR A 32 -3.03 7.76 -2.13
N ALA A 33 -3.27 8.84 -1.39
CA ALA A 33 -2.54 10.08 -1.57
C ALA A 33 -1.00 9.83 -1.55
N PRO A 34 -0.24 10.32 -2.54
CA PRO A 34 1.21 10.10 -2.63
C PRO A 34 1.96 10.51 -1.36
N ALA A 35 1.60 11.65 -0.76
CA ALA A 35 2.17 12.13 0.49
C ALA A 35 1.93 11.16 1.66
N TYR A 36 0.76 10.51 1.69
CA TYR A 36 0.44 9.51 2.71
C TYR A 36 1.23 8.22 2.48
N ALA A 37 1.37 7.77 1.23
CA ALA A 37 2.18 6.62 0.88
C ALA A 37 3.67 6.82 1.26
N ALA A 38 4.22 8.01 0.99
CA ALA A 38 5.57 8.39 1.37
C ALA A 38 5.76 8.37 2.90
N LYS A 39 4.83 8.97 3.66
CA LYS A 39 4.88 8.96 5.14
C LYS A 39 4.81 7.55 5.70
N ARG A 40 3.98 6.68 5.12
CA ARG A 40 3.87 5.27 5.53
C ARG A 40 5.13 4.47 5.22
N SER A 41 5.74 4.71 4.06
CA SER A 41 7.02 4.10 3.66
C SER A 41 8.16 4.52 4.59
N ALA A 42 8.25 5.81 4.94
CA ALA A 42 9.24 6.32 5.89
C ALA A 42 9.08 5.70 7.29
N LEU A 43 7.83 5.63 7.79
CA LEU A 43 7.53 4.96 9.06
C LEU A 43 7.86 3.46 9.03
N ALA A 44 7.58 2.78 7.92
CA ALA A 44 7.95 1.38 7.74
C ALA A 44 9.47 1.18 7.80
N LYS A 45 10.23 1.97 7.03
CA LYS A 45 11.70 1.93 7.03
C LYS A 45 12.27 2.21 8.43
N ALA A 46 11.75 3.23 9.12
CA ALA A 46 12.15 3.57 10.49
C ALA A 46 11.85 2.44 11.49
N ARG A 47 10.75 1.70 11.28
CA ARG A 47 10.34 0.54 12.10
C ARG A 47 11.07 -0.76 11.74
N GLY A 48 12.02 -0.73 10.81
CA GLY A 48 12.85 -1.89 10.47
C GLY A 48 12.41 -2.67 9.23
N LEU A 49 11.51 -2.12 8.41
CA LEU A 49 11.16 -2.72 7.11
C LEU A 49 12.38 -2.61 6.18
N GLY A 50 13.06 -3.74 5.94
CA GLY A 50 14.34 -3.82 5.22
C GLY A 50 15.54 -4.28 6.06
N ARG A 51 15.39 -4.50 7.37
CA ARG A 51 16.42 -5.17 8.19
C ARG A 51 16.34 -6.66 7.92
N THR A 52 17.02 -7.13 6.87
CA THR A 52 17.28 -8.56 6.70
C THR A 52 18.21 -8.98 7.83
N SER A 53 17.68 -9.64 8.86
CA SER A 53 18.49 -10.51 9.71
C SER A 53 18.79 -11.78 8.92
N ARG A 54 19.50 -11.66 7.80
CA ARG A 54 20.10 -12.81 7.15
C ARG A 54 21.33 -13.15 8.00
N LYS A 55 21.11 -13.83 9.13
CA LYS A 55 22.18 -14.64 9.71
C LYS A 55 22.58 -15.60 8.59
N PRO A 56 23.83 -15.62 8.12
CA PRO A 56 24.26 -16.71 7.26
C PRO A 56 24.12 -17.97 8.12
N HIS A 57 23.29 -18.90 7.67
CA HIS A 57 23.35 -20.26 8.18
C HIS A 57 24.73 -20.77 7.74
N LYS A 58 25.70 -20.73 8.68
CA LYS A 58 27.00 -21.35 8.49
C LYS A 58 26.75 -22.83 8.77
N GLU A 59 26.48 -23.59 7.70
CA GLU A 59 26.56 -25.05 7.76
C GLU A 59 28.04 -25.43 7.81
N GLU A 60 28.37 -26.25 8.80
CA GLU A 60 29.65 -26.92 9.03
C GLU A 60 29.47 -28.40 8.69
#